data_AF-R6Y6I3-F1
#
_entry.id   AF-R6Y6I3-F1
#
_cell.length_a   1.000
_cell.length_b   1.000
_cell.length_c   1.000
_cell.angle_alpha   90.00
_cell.angle_beta   90.00
_cell.angle_gamma   90.00
#
_symmetry.space_group_name_H-M   'P 1'
#
loop_
_entity.id
_entity.type
_entity.pdbx_description
1 polymer ?
#
loop_
_entity_poly.entity_id
_entity_poly.type
_entity_poly.pdbx_seq_one_letter_code
_entity_poly.pdbx_strand_id
1 'polypeptide(L)'
;MTAIITYRPDAQKTPGLYDRILTYKILRDICIRVTGQDDFNIIRDTSTYNKGRLITIEYGGIKSFVSLSEVSVEGRNQSVQSIPTAINLYYADSNPNKALYYYFMPHKGNYFTDYHLFYFRLLKTAGVIFLNLLDYYPAGINAFENVDELIDERNDNRETNSSNNSSFISKTSDKVQIYAKTYGASKYESTLLAIAVAAITDRPIDLYNICEQDLTRLPQSSLNTINAIGNIQIHDTSITLEKRIFINQAKNNEFRSPIYQRNLLQRLGRKHCALCGCEIPEIIQGAHVWGVAEIARDDHFSDDIKFNHAISGENGLWLCQNHHKLFDSHYLSFNMDGHILVPSNLRTEDGQFIRAITQNESLDNQIMTENFKWYLSQRNNIRDYSHYQRLVI
;
A
#
# COMPACT_ATOMS: atom_id res chain seq x y z
N MET A 1 33.13 -21.59 -20.29
CA MET A 1 32.12 -22.38 -19.57
C MET A 1 30.81 -22.19 -20.29
N THR A 2 30.05 -23.25 -20.55
CA THR A 2 28.73 -23.16 -21.19
C THR A 2 27.69 -22.72 -20.16
N ALA A 3 26.75 -21.84 -20.53
CA ALA A 3 25.66 -21.45 -19.64
C ALA A 3 24.64 -22.59 -19.47
N ILE A 4 24.01 -22.68 -18.31
CA ILE A 4 22.94 -23.66 -18.06
C ILE A 4 21.63 -22.90 -17.87
N ILE A 5 20.68 -23.09 -18.79
CA ILE A 5 19.34 -22.54 -18.68
C ILE A 5 18.40 -23.64 -18.19
N THR A 6 17.74 -23.40 -17.07
CA THR A 6 16.75 -24.31 -16.49
C THR A 6 15.36 -23.67 -16.51
N TYR A 7 14.36 -24.41 -16.97
CA TYR A 7 12.96 -23.98 -16.91
C TYR A 7 12.01 -25.18 -16.77
N ARG A 8 10.80 -24.92 -16.26
CA ARG A 8 9.75 -25.94 -16.20
C ARG A 8 8.94 -25.94 -17.51
N PRO A 9 8.80 -27.07 -18.22
CA PRO A 9 8.07 -27.12 -19.50
C PRO A 9 6.55 -26.87 -19.37
N ASP A 10 5.96 -27.30 -18.27
CA ASP A 10 4.51 -27.29 -18.07
C ASP A 10 4.03 -26.06 -17.30
N ALA A 11 2.88 -25.51 -17.73
CA ALA A 11 2.09 -24.59 -16.94
C ALA A 11 0.93 -25.33 -16.26
N GLN A 12 0.45 -24.84 -15.11
CA GLN A 12 -0.58 -25.49 -14.28
C GLN A 12 -1.83 -25.95 -15.05
N LYS A 13 -2.26 -25.19 -16.06
CA LYS A 13 -3.45 -25.47 -16.88
C LYS A 13 -3.12 -25.91 -18.30
N THR A 14 -1.84 -25.91 -18.69
CA THR A 14 -1.44 -26.08 -20.09
C THR A 14 -0.08 -26.80 -20.15
N PRO A 15 -0.09 -28.13 -20.28
CA PRO A 15 1.13 -28.93 -20.44
C PRO A 15 1.95 -28.47 -21.66
N GLY A 16 3.27 -28.48 -21.54
CA GLY A 16 4.22 -28.07 -22.59
C GLY A 16 4.03 -26.63 -23.08
N LEU A 17 3.40 -25.74 -22.31
CA LEU A 17 3.23 -24.33 -22.70
C LEU A 17 4.59 -23.65 -22.87
N TYR A 18 5.51 -23.85 -21.93
CA TYR A 18 6.80 -23.16 -21.93
C TYR A 18 7.72 -23.65 -23.03
N ASP A 19 7.70 -24.95 -23.35
CA ASP A 19 8.41 -25.49 -24.52
C ASP A 19 7.93 -24.85 -25.84
N ARG A 20 6.65 -24.46 -25.92
CA ARG A 20 6.09 -23.81 -27.11
C ARG A 20 6.47 -22.34 -27.24
N ILE A 21 6.53 -21.60 -26.13
CA ILE A 21 6.81 -20.16 -26.15
C ILE A 21 8.30 -19.83 -26.02
N LEU A 22 9.11 -20.68 -25.39
CA LEU A 22 10.57 -20.52 -25.25
C LEU A 22 11.30 -21.13 -26.44
N THR A 23 11.19 -20.47 -27.59
CA THR A 23 11.94 -20.87 -28.80
C THR A 23 13.45 -20.72 -28.59
N TYR A 24 14.26 -21.45 -29.36
CA TYR A 24 15.72 -21.32 -29.35
C TYR A 24 16.17 -19.86 -29.53
N LYS A 25 15.49 -19.08 -30.39
CA LYS A 25 15.78 -17.66 -30.61
C LYS A 25 15.61 -16.83 -29.33
N ILE A 26 14.54 -17.08 -28.56
CA ILE A 26 14.27 -16.38 -27.30
C ILE A 26 15.28 -16.79 -26.24
N LEU A 27 15.55 -18.09 -26.08
CA LEU A 27 16.53 -18.58 -25.12
C LEU A 27 17.93 -18.04 -25.42
N ARG A 28 18.31 -17.98 -26.70
CA ARG A 28 19.58 -17.39 -27.15
C ARG A 28 19.66 -15.89 -26.83
N ASP A 29 18.61 -15.13 -27.11
CA ASP A 29 18.57 -13.69 -26.83
C ASP A 29 18.72 -13.41 -25.32
N ILE A 30 17.97 -14.15 -24.49
CA ILE A 30 18.08 -14.06 -23.03
C ILE A 30 19.50 -14.45 -22.57
N CYS A 31 20.07 -15.54 -23.10
CA CYS A 31 21.42 -15.97 -22.75
C CYS A 31 22.45 -14.87 -23.03
N ILE A 32 22.41 -14.27 -24.22
CA ILE A 32 23.31 -13.18 -24.60
C ILE A 32 23.15 -11.98 -23.67
N ARG A 33 21.90 -11.57 -23.37
CA ARG A 33 21.65 -10.39 -22.52
C ARG A 33 22.05 -10.60 -21.06
N VAL A 34 21.99 -11.84 -20.56
CA VAL A 34 22.35 -12.16 -19.17
C VAL A 34 23.84 -12.50 -19.02
N THR A 35 24.45 -13.16 -20.01
CA THR A 35 25.79 -13.75 -19.88
C THR A 35 26.82 -13.17 -20.85
N GLY A 36 26.40 -12.42 -21.87
CA GLY A 36 27.26 -11.88 -22.93
C GLY A 36 27.63 -12.90 -24.02
N GLN A 37 27.10 -14.12 -23.97
CA GLN A 37 27.44 -15.21 -24.89
C GLN A 37 26.22 -16.07 -25.25
N ASP A 38 26.34 -16.93 -26.27
CA ASP A 38 25.22 -17.67 -26.85
C ASP A 38 25.34 -19.21 -26.80
N ASP A 39 26.39 -19.73 -26.15
CA ASP A 39 26.55 -21.16 -25.88
C ASP A 39 25.83 -21.54 -24.56
N PHE A 40 24.81 -22.38 -24.67
CA PHE A 40 24.03 -22.81 -23.52
C PHE A 40 23.46 -24.22 -23.67
N ASN A 41 23.33 -24.89 -22.52
CA ASN A 41 22.61 -26.14 -22.36
C ASN A 41 21.25 -25.88 -21.72
N ILE A 42 20.24 -26.66 -22.13
CA ILE A 42 18.89 -26.57 -21.59
C ILE A 42 18.63 -27.74 -20.63
N ILE A 43 18.19 -27.42 -19.43
CA ILE A 43 17.68 -28.40 -18.45
C ILE A 43 16.18 -28.17 -18.26
N ARG A 44 15.39 -29.21 -18.54
CA ARG A 44 13.95 -29.21 -18.26
C ARG A 44 13.71 -29.68 -16.84
N ASP A 45 13.18 -28.80 -15.99
CA ASP A 45 12.83 -29.12 -14.61
C ASP A 45 11.56 -29.98 -14.57
N THR A 46 11.69 -31.20 -14.03
CA THR A 46 10.60 -32.18 -13.89
C THR A 46 9.96 -32.18 -12.49
N SER A 47 10.34 -31.24 -11.63
CA SER A 47 9.75 -31.12 -10.30
C SER A 47 8.24 -30.86 -10.36
N THR A 48 7.52 -31.36 -9.35
CA THR A 48 6.05 -31.25 -9.29
C THR A 48 5.57 -29.85 -8.94
N TYR A 49 6.44 -28.99 -8.38
CA TYR A 49 6.11 -27.63 -7.95
C TYR A 49 6.06 -26.60 -9.10
N ASN A 50 4.92 -25.96 -9.34
CA ASN A 50 4.76 -25.01 -10.44
C ASN A 50 5.55 -23.73 -10.16
N LYS A 51 6.59 -23.48 -10.96
CA LYS A 51 7.47 -22.29 -10.85
C LYS A 51 7.01 -21.11 -11.69
N GLY A 52 5.87 -21.22 -12.38
CA GLY A 52 5.31 -20.14 -13.19
C GLY A 52 6.22 -19.76 -14.36
N ARG A 53 6.14 -18.49 -14.78
CA ARG A 53 6.89 -17.91 -15.90
C ARG A 53 8.30 -17.51 -15.45
N LEU A 54 9.17 -18.50 -15.30
CA LEU A 54 10.52 -18.32 -14.79
C LEU A 54 11.50 -19.23 -15.53
N ILE A 55 12.66 -18.67 -15.86
CA ILE A 55 13.86 -19.43 -16.19
C ILE A 55 14.97 -19.06 -15.21
N THR A 56 15.87 -20.00 -14.94
CA THR A 56 17.11 -19.72 -14.19
C THR A 56 18.31 -19.97 -15.09
N ILE A 57 19.30 -19.08 -15.03
CA ILE A 57 20.54 -19.19 -15.81
C ILE A 57 21.72 -19.24 -14.85
N GLU A 58 22.53 -20.28 -14.96
CA GLU A 58 23.78 -20.41 -14.20
C GLU A 58 24.97 -20.26 -15.15
N TYR A 59 25.81 -19.26 -14.88
CA TYR A 59 26.99 -18.96 -15.68
C TYR A 59 28.03 -18.20 -14.83
N GLY A 60 29.29 -18.64 -14.88
CA GLY A 60 30.39 -17.94 -14.20
C GLY A 60 30.22 -17.83 -12.68
N GLY A 61 29.54 -18.80 -12.04
CA GLY A 61 29.22 -18.76 -10.60
C GLY A 61 28.05 -17.86 -10.22
N ILE A 62 27.44 -17.16 -11.19
CA ILE A 62 26.27 -16.30 -11.00
C ILE A 62 25.00 -17.10 -11.30
N LYS A 63 24.00 -17.00 -10.42
CA LYS A 63 22.67 -17.56 -10.63
C LYS A 63 21.66 -16.46 -10.92
N SER A 64 21.13 -16.45 -12.13
CA SER A 64 20.21 -15.43 -12.61
C SER A 64 18.78 -15.96 -12.64
N PHE A 65 17.84 -15.24 -12.05
CA PHE A 65 16.41 -15.55 -12.08
C PHE A 65 15.73 -14.61 -13.07
N VAL A 66 15.11 -15.13 -14.13
CA VAL A 66 14.50 -14.31 -15.18
C VAL A 66 13.00 -14.56 -15.22
N SER A 67 12.22 -13.58 -14.78
CA SER A 67 10.76 -13.60 -14.92
C SER A 67 10.37 -13.26 -16.36
N LEU A 68 9.39 -13.98 -16.91
CA LEU A 68 8.90 -13.75 -18.27
C LEU A 68 7.50 -13.13 -18.25
N SER A 69 7.27 -12.16 -19.14
CA SER A 69 5.95 -11.54 -19.32
C SER A 69 4.90 -12.50 -19.92
N GLU A 70 3.63 -12.09 -19.87
CA GLU A 70 2.54 -12.68 -20.66
C GLU A 70 2.76 -12.47 -22.16
N VAL A 71 2.23 -13.41 -22.96
CA VAL A 71 2.20 -13.31 -24.44
C VAL A 71 0.89 -12.70 -24.96
N SER A 72 -0.14 -12.64 -24.11
CA SER A 72 -1.42 -11.98 -24.39
C SER A 72 -1.83 -11.17 -23.17
N VAL A 73 -2.01 -9.86 -23.34
CA VAL A 73 -2.44 -8.96 -22.26
C VAL A 73 -3.95 -8.79 -22.33
N GLU A 74 -4.68 -9.77 -21.79
CA GLU A 74 -6.16 -9.77 -21.80
C GLU A 74 -6.75 -9.22 -20.48
N GLY A 75 -5.98 -9.24 -19.39
CA GLY A 75 -6.42 -8.72 -18.09
C GLY A 75 -5.31 -8.03 -17.31
N ARG A 76 -5.63 -6.86 -16.74
CA ARG A 76 -4.73 -5.98 -15.97
C ARG A 76 -3.89 -6.73 -14.92
N ASN A 77 -4.50 -7.66 -14.18
CA ASN A 77 -3.81 -8.38 -13.10
C ASN A 77 -3.10 -9.66 -13.56
N GLN A 78 -3.42 -10.21 -14.73
CA GLN A 78 -2.81 -11.46 -15.18
C GLN A 78 -1.34 -11.26 -15.55
N SER A 79 -1.03 -10.11 -16.14
CA SER A 79 0.27 -9.72 -16.66
C SER A 79 1.38 -9.61 -15.60
N VAL A 80 1.02 -9.42 -14.32
CA VAL A 80 1.96 -9.17 -13.21
C VAL A 80 1.99 -10.29 -12.15
N GLN A 81 1.12 -11.30 -12.26
CA GLN A 81 1.01 -12.37 -11.24
C GLN A 81 2.21 -13.31 -11.18
N SER A 82 3.00 -13.42 -12.24
CA SER A 82 4.18 -14.29 -12.30
C SER A 82 5.41 -13.70 -11.59
N ILE A 83 5.42 -12.38 -11.38
CA ILE A 83 6.58 -11.64 -10.87
C ILE A 83 7.03 -12.11 -9.48
N PRO A 84 6.14 -12.27 -8.48
CA PRO A 84 6.58 -12.61 -7.14
C PRO A 84 7.23 -13.99 -7.03
N THR A 85 6.96 -14.92 -7.96
CA THR A 85 7.60 -16.24 -7.93
C THR A 85 9.10 -16.14 -8.14
N ALA A 86 9.53 -15.35 -9.14
CA ALA A 86 10.96 -15.13 -9.42
C ALA A 86 11.65 -14.44 -8.24
N ILE A 87 11.02 -13.40 -7.70
CA ILE A 87 11.50 -12.67 -6.52
C ILE A 87 11.63 -13.59 -5.31
N ASN A 88 10.60 -14.39 -5.01
CA ASN A 88 10.63 -15.26 -3.84
C ASN A 88 11.72 -16.33 -3.95
N LEU A 89 11.94 -16.87 -5.15
CA LEU A 89 13.03 -17.82 -5.38
C LEU A 89 14.40 -17.14 -5.32
N TYR A 90 14.52 -15.91 -5.81
CA TYR A 90 15.74 -15.11 -5.66
C TYR A 90 16.09 -14.91 -4.18
N TYR A 91 15.15 -14.49 -3.33
CA TYR A 91 15.42 -14.28 -1.91
C TYR A 91 15.64 -15.57 -1.12
N ALA A 92 14.99 -16.68 -1.53
CA ALA A 92 15.18 -17.99 -0.89
C ALA A 92 16.51 -18.67 -1.25
N ASP A 93 17.17 -18.27 -2.35
CA ASP A 93 18.43 -18.86 -2.78
C ASP A 93 19.61 -18.31 -1.95
N SER A 94 20.48 -19.19 -1.47
CA SER A 94 21.62 -18.80 -0.61
C SER A 94 22.85 -18.35 -1.39
N ASN A 95 22.86 -18.43 -2.73
CA ASN A 95 23.99 -17.96 -3.53
C ASN A 95 24.14 -16.44 -3.36
N PRO A 96 25.31 -15.93 -2.91
CA PRO A 96 25.54 -14.49 -2.82
C PRO A 96 25.62 -13.82 -4.20
N ASN A 97 26.04 -14.56 -5.22
CA ASN A 97 26.18 -14.09 -6.60
C ASN A 97 24.92 -14.44 -7.38
N LYS A 98 23.86 -13.65 -7.17
CA LYS A 98 22.58 -13.83 -7.84
C LYS A 98 22.03 -12.53 -8.37
N ALA A 99 21.29 -12.62 -9.46
CA ALA A 99 20.66 -11.47 -10.11
C ALA A 99 19.20 -11.77 -10.48
N LEU A 100 18.40 -10.71 -10.54
CA LEU A 100 16.98 -10.81 -10.86
C LEU A 100 16.68 -9.96 -12.11
N TYR A 101 16.07 -10.61 -13.09
CA TYR A 101 15.80 -10.04 -14.40
C TYR A 101 14.33 -10.16 -14.78
N TYR A 102 13.89 -9.29 -15.67
CA TYR A 102 12.59 -9.37 -16.33
C TYR A 102 12.76 -9.32 -17.85
N TYR A 103 12.08 -10.23 -18.54
CA TYR A 103 12.09 -10.33 -20.00
C TYR A 103 10.67 -10.21 -20.56
N PHE A 104 10.50 -9.26 -21.47
CA PHE A 104 9.27 -9.09 -22.24
C PHE A 104 9.23 -10.12 -23.36
N MET A 105 8.30 -11.07 -23.26
CA MET A 105 7.98 -11.99 -24.35
C MET A 105 7.32 -11.22 -25.50
N PRO A 106 7.53 -11.63 -26.76
CA PRO A 106 6.71 -11.14 -27.86
C PRO A 106 5.23 -11.34 -27.54
N HIS A 107 4.46 -10.25 -27.52
CA HIS A 107 3.12 -10.25 -26.97
C HIS A 107 2.11 -9.49 -27.86
N LYS A 108 0.83 -9.73 -27.58
CA LYS A 108 -0.30 -8.95 -28.10
C LYS A 108 -0.93 -8.14 -26.95
N GLY A 109 -1.44 -6.95 -27.27
CA GLY A 109 -2.04 -6.03 -26.30
C GLY A 109 -1.06 -4.94 -25.84
N ASN A 110 -1.49 -4.10 -24.89
CA ASN A 110 -0.70 -2.97 -24.39
C ASN A 110 -0.20 -3.22 -22.97
N TYR A 111 1.12 -3.30 -22.81
CA TYR A 111 1.83 -3.43 -21.53
C TYR A 111 2.18 -2.10 -20.87
N PHE A 112 1.92 -0.96 -21.50
CA PHE A 112 2.42 0.35 -21.07
C PHE A 112 1.27 1.29 -20.73
N THR A 113 0.26 0.77 -20.02
CA THR A 113 -0.75 1.61 -19.34
C THR A 113 -0.20 2.08 -17.99
N ASP A 114 -0.74 3.16 -17.43
CA ASP A 114 -0.28 3.74 -16.15
C ASP A 114 -0.18 2.70 -15.02
N TYR A 115 -1.10 1.74 -15.01
CA TYR A 115 -1.04 0.61 -14.09
C TYR A 115 0.20 -0.27 -14.25
N HIS A 116 0.50 -0.67 -15.48
CA HIS A 116 1.61 -1.57 -15.73
C HIS A 116 2.93 -0.83 -15.52
N LEU A 117 2.99 0.44 -15.92
CA LEU A 117 4.13 1.31 -15.67
C LEU A 117 4.43 1.41 -14.18
N PHE A 118 3.43 1.62 -13.33
CA PHE A 118 3.59 1.59 -11.87
C PHE A 118 4.25 0.28 -11.38
N TYR A 119 3.79 -0.88 -11.85
CA TYR A 119 4.40 -2.17 -11.48
C TYR A 119 5.83 -2.33 -11.99
N PHE A 120 6.13 -1.84 -13.19
CA PHE A 120 7.48 -1.89 -13.74
C PHE A 120 8.42 -0.94 -13.00
N ARG A 121 7.94 0.22 -12.54
CA ARG A 121 8.69 1.10 -11.63
C ARG A 121 8.96 0.40 -10.31
N LEU A 122 7.97 -0.27 -9.72
CA LEU A 122 8.16 -1.07 -8.50
C LEU A 122 9.22 -2.16 -8.70
N LEU A 123 9.18 -2.87 -9.84
CA LEU A 123 10.18 -3.87 -10.18
C LEU A 123 11.58 -3.28 -10.27
N LYS A 124 11.74 -2.16 -10.98
CA LYS A 124 13.04 -1.49 -11.09
C LYS A 124 13.56 -1.03 -9.73
N THR A 125 12.67 -0.52 -8.89
CA THR A 125 12.95 -0.10 -7.52
C THR A 125 13.37 -1.27 -6.64
N ALA A 126 12.74 -2.44 -6.82
CA ALA A 126 13.11 -3.68 -6.16
C ALA A 126 14.42 -4.31 -6.69
N GLY A 127 15.14 -3.64 -7.60
CA GLY A 127 16.42 -4.10 -8.15
C GLY A 127 16.31 -5.04 -9.35
N VAL A 128 15.14 -5.15 -9.99
CA VAL A 128 14.97 -5.97 -11.19
C VAL A 128 15.55 -5.29 -12.42
N ILE A 129 16.37 -6.01 -13.17
CA ILE A 129 16.97 -5.53 -14.41
C ILE A 129 16.11 -5.99 -15.60
N PHE A 130 15.63 -5.04 -16.40
CA PHE A 130 14.89 -5.36 -17.62
C PHE A 130 15.85 -5.67 -18.77
N LEU A 131 15.72 -6.86 -19.36
CA LEU A 131 16.64 -7.32 -20.41
C LEU A 131 16.37 -6.65 -21.76
N ASN A 132 15.10 -6.43 -22.11
CA ASN A 132 14.66 -5.99 -23.43
C ASN A 132 13.54 -4.94 -23.39
N LEU A 133 13.42 -4.17 -22.29
CA LEU A 133 12.39 -3.13 -22.15
C LEU A 133 12.43 -2.12 -23.30
N LEU A 134 13.63 -1.65 -23.68
CA LEU A 134 13.80 -0.60 -24.68
C LEU A 134 13.32 -1.02 -26.08
N ASP A 135 13.23 -2.33 -26.34
CA ASP A 135 12.72 -2.86 -27.60
C ASP A 135 11.19 -2.63 -27.73
N TYR A 136 10.51 -2.42 -26.60
CA TYR A 136 9.06 -2.20 -26.53
C TYR A 136 8.67 -0.81 -26.02
N TYR A 137 9.51 -0.19 -25.18
CA TYR A 137 9.27 1.11 -24.58
C TYR A 137 10.57 1.94 -24.56
N PRO A 138 10.90 2.64 -25.68
CA PRO A 138 12.18 3.34 -25.84
C PRO A 138 12.43 4.46 -24.83
N ALA A 139 11.36 5.04 -24.25
CA ALA A 139 11.47 6.06 -23.21
C ALA A 139 12.12 5.52 -21.92
N GLY A 140 12.14 4.19 -21.73
CA GLY A 140 12.64 3.57 -20.52
C GLY A 140 11.70 3.78 -19.33
N ILE A 141 12.08 3.22 -18.19
CA ILE A 141 11.32 3.31 -16.93
C ILE A 141 12.32 3.62 -15.83
N ASN A 142 11.99 4.50 -14.91
CA ASN A 142 12.85 4.86 -13.77
C ASN A 142 12.37 4.19 -12.47
N ALA A 143 13.30 3.88 -11.58
CA ALA A 143 12.95 3.50 -10.21
C ALA A 143 12.28 4.68 -9.50
N PHE A 144 11.58 4.40 -8.41
CA PHE A 144 11.18 5.45 -7.47
C PHE A 144 12.42 5.98 -6.75
N GLU A 145 12.55 7.28 -6.62
CA GLU A 145 13.66 7.91 -5.92
C GLU A 145 13.47 7.85 -4.40
N ASN A 146 12.23 7.95 -3.94
CA ASN A 146 11.87 7.95 -2.53
C ASN A 146 10.42 7.47 -2.31
N VAL A 147 10.05 7.30 -1.04
CA VAL A 147 8.74 6.80 -0.63
C VAL A 147 7.60 7.77 -0.98
N ASP A 148 7.85 9.08 -0.96
CA ASP A 148 6.82 10.09 -1.23
C ASP A 148 6.37 10.04 -2.69
N GLU A 149 7.32 9.93 -3.63
CA GLU A 149 7.03 9.74 -5.06
C GLU A 149 6.18 8.47 -5.31
N LEU A 150 6.51 7.38 -4.62
CA LEU A 150 5.75 6.12 -4.73
C LEU A 150 4.31 6.30 -4.21
N ILE A 151 4.14 7.00 -3.07
CA ILE A 151 2.81 7.29 -2.51
C ILE A 151 1.99 8.12 -3.50
N ASP A 152 2.56 9.15 -4.09
CA ASP A 152 1.86 10.03 -5.04
C ASP A 152 1.39 9.27 -6.27
N GLU A 153 2.29 8.56 -6.97
CA GLU A 153 1.91 7.80 -8.18
C GLU A 153 0.90 6.69 -7.86
N ARG A 154 1.00 6.09 -6.66
CA ARG A 154 0.04 5.10 -6.19
C ARG A 154 -1.35 5.71 -6.02
N ASN A 155 -1.45 6.92 -5.47
CA ASN A 155 -2.73 7.59 -5.28
C ASN A 155 -3.36 7.99 -6.62
N ASP A 156 -2.58 8.52 -7.55
CA ASP A 156 -3.05 8.86 -8.91
C ASP A 156 -3.62 7.64 -9.65
N ASN A 157 -2.94 6.49 -9.53
CA ASN A 157 -3.41 5.22 -10.08
C ASN A 157 -4.74 4.74 -9.46
N ARG A 158 -5.10 5.21 -8.26
CA ARG A 158 -6.33 4.86 -7.55
C ARG A 158 -7.48 5.79 -7.83
N GLU A 159 -7.23 7.10 -7.98
CA GLU A 159 -8.30 8.06 -8.31
C GLU A 159 -9.02 7.68 -9.60
N THR A 160 -8.28 7.13 -10.56
CA THR A 160 -8.84 6.57 -11.80
C THR A 160 -9.65 5.28 -11.62
N ASN A 161 -9.56 4.59 -10.47
CA ASN A 161 -10.17 3.28 -10.20
C ASN A 161 -10.62 3.12 -8.73
N SER A 162 -11.41 4.07 -8.22
CA SER A 162 -11.82 4.17 -6.82
C SER A 162 -12.62 2.98 -6.25
N SER A 163 -13.11 2.08 -7.11
CA SER A 163 -13.87 0.89 -6.71
C SER A 163 -13.02 -0.27 -6.16
N ASN A 164 -11.69 -0.21 -6.26
CA ASN A 164 -10.81 -1.25 -5.74
C ASN A 164 -10.11 -0.83 -4.44
N ASN A 165 -10.38 -1.57 -3.35
CA ASN A 165 -9.70 -1.42 -2.05
C ASN A 165 -8.25 -1.90 -2.16
N SER A 166 -7.39 -1.12 -2.81
CA SER A 166 -5.99 -1.45 -3.04
C SER A 166 -5.13 -1.27 -1.79
N SER A 167 -3.87 -1.74 -1.81
CA SER A 167 -2.92 -1.49 -0.73
C SER A 167 -2.53 -0.02 -0.63
N PHE A 168 -2.24 0.46 0.59
CA PHE A 168 -1.86 1.84 0.89
C PHE A 168 -0.47 1.92 1.52
N ILE A 169 0.19 3.06 1.32
CA ILE A 169 1.45 3.40 1.98
C ILE A 169 1.25 4.75 2.67
N SER A 170 1.77 4.87 3.89
CA SER A 170 1.74 6.08 4.70
C SER A 170 3.07 6.22 5.42
N LYS A 171 3.40 7.44 5.85
CA LYS A 171 4.57 7.74 6.67
C LYS A 171 4.16 8.27 8.03
N THR A 172 4.94 7.90 9.03
CA THR A 172 5.02 8.54 10.35
C THR A 172 6.44 9.09 10.50
N SER A 173 6.65 9.87 11.57
CA SER A 173 7.97 10.45 11.86
C SER A 173 9.08 9.40 12.01
N ASP A 174 8.74 8.21 12.48
CA ASP A 174 9.65 7.12 12.81
C ASP A 174 9.61 5.93 11.84
N LYS A 175 8.51 5.75 11.09
CA LYS A 175 8.28 4.54 10.28
C LYS A 175 7.60 4.82 8.95
N VAL A 176 7.71 3.86 8.04
CA VAL A 176 6.81 3.71 6.89
C VAL A 176 5.79 2.62 7.21
N GLN A 177 4.53 2.85 6.88
CA GLN A 177 3.43 1.92 7.14
C GLN A 177 2.83 1.46 5.82
N ILE A 178 2.72 0.15 5.64
CA ILE A 178 2.11 -0.48 4.46
C ILE A 178 0.85 -1.22 4.91
N TYR A 179 -0.30 -0.84 4.37
CA TYR A 179 -1.57 -1.53 4.60
C TYR A 179 -1.80 -2.50 3.44
N ALA A 180 -1.32 -3.73 3.62
CA ALA A 180 -1.29 -4.77 2.61
C ALA A 180 -2.64 -5.50 2.51
N LYS A 181 -3.19 -5.61 1.30
CA LYS A 181 -4.34 -6.47 1.02
C LYS A 181 -3.89 -7.90 0.75
N THR A 182 -4.34 -8.84 1.58
CA THR A 182 -3.95 -10.26 1.52
C THR A 182 -4.76 -11.09 0.52
N TYR A 183 -5.89 -10.56 0.03
CA TYR A 183 -6.82 -11.29 -0.83
C TYR A 183 -6.61 -11.07 -2.34
N GLY A 184 -6.87 -12.12 -3.13
CA GLY A 184 -6.88 -12.07 -4.59
C GLY A 184 -5.52 -11.84 -5.23
N ALA A 185 -5.48 -11.07 -6.32
CA ALA A 185 -4.24 -10.69 -7.01
C ALA A 185 -3.44 -9.62 -6.23
N SER A 186 -4.08 -8.86 -5.35
CA SER A 186 -3.46 -7.78 -4.56
C SER A 186 -2.39 -8.26 -3.57
N LYS A 187 -2.37 -9.56 -3.24
CA LYS A 187 -1.32 -10.14 -2.39
C LYS A 187 0.07 -10.07 -3.05
N TYR A 188 0.10 -10.23 -4.38
CA TYR A 188 1.33 -10.19 -5.17
C TYR A 188 1.87 -8.76 -5.28
N GLU A 189 0.96 -7.82 -5.47
CA GLU A 189 1.23 -6.38 -5.42
C GLU A 189 1.79 -5.96 -4.06
N SER A 190 1.16 -6.40 -2.96
CA SER A 190 1.57 -6.04 -1.61
C SER A 190 3.00 -6.50 -1.30
N THR A 191 3.37 -7.71 -1.73
CA THR A 191 4.75 -8.19 -1.61
C THR A 191 5.72 -7.31 -2.39
N LEU A 192 5.41 -6.98 -3.64
CA LEU A 192 6.30 -6.15 -4.47
C LEU A 192 6.43 -4.72 -3.92
N LEU A 193 5.33 -4.13 -3.45
CA LEU A 193 5.32 -2.84 -2.77
C LEU A 193 6.25 -2.85 -1.54
N ALA A 194 6.15 -3.88 -0.69
CA ALA A 194 6.97 -4.01 0.49
C ALA A 194 8.47 -4.05 0.16
N ILE A 195 8.84 -4.78 -0.88
CA ILE A 195 10.24 -4.90 -1.33
C ILE A 195 10.73 -3.57 -1.92
N ALA A 196 9.92 -2.93 -2.77
CA ALA A 196 10.28 -1.64 -3.38
C ALA A 196 10.45 -0.55 -2.32
N VAL A 197 9.53 -0.44 -1.36
CA VAL A 197 9.64 0.52 -0.24
C VAL A 197 10.89 0.24 0.58
N ALA A 198 11.19 -1.03 0.90
CA ALA A 198 12.39 -1.39 1.65
C ALA A 198 13.70 -1.05 0.93
N ALA A 199 13.69 -0.97 -0.40
CA ALA A 199 14.86 -0.58 -1.18
C ALA A 199 15.16 0.93 -1.16
N ILE A 200 14.17 1.77 -0.84
CA ILE A 200 14.26 3.23 -0.95
C ILE A 200 14.00 3.99 0.36
N THR A 201 13.58 3.31 1.41
CA THR A 201 13.34 3.92 2.73
C THR A 201 14.58 3.83 3.62
N ASP A 202 14.80 4.87 4.42
CA ASP A 202 15.75 4.91 5.52
C ASP A 202 15.11 4.52 6.87
N ARG A 203 13.77 4.43 6.93
CA ARG A 203 13.00 4.09 8.14
C ARG A 203 12.60 2.62 8.20
N PRO A 204 12.40 2.06 9.41
CA PRO A 204 11.73 0.78 9.58
C PRO A 204 10.32 0.76 8.97
N ILE A 205 9.90 -0.41 8.50
CA ILE A 205 8.58 -0.59 7.88
C ILE A 205 7.68 -1.43 8.80
N ASP A 206 6.47 -0.95 9.06
CA ASP A 206 5.37 -1.76 9.59
C ASP A 206 4.45 -2.19 8.43
N LEU A 207 4.36 -3.49 8.18
CA LEU A 207 3.45 -4.08 7.18
C LEU A 207 2.24 -4.69 7.89
N TYR A 208 1.09 -4.03 7.76
CA TYR A 208 -0.19 -4.52 8.28
C TYR A 208 -0.87 -5.39 7.24
N ASN A 209 -0.98 -6.69 7.51
CA ASN A 209 -1.82 -7.59 6.73
C ASN A 209 -3.29 -7.30 7.08
N ILE A 210 -4.00 -6.66 6.16
CA ILE A 210 -5.43 -6.38 6.31
C ILE A 210 -6.21 -7.59 5.78
N CYS A 211 -6.62 -8.44 6.72
CA CYS A 211 -7.29 -9.69 6.41
C CYS A 211 -8.73 -9.44 5.93
N GLU A 212 -8.99 -9.69 4.65
CA GLU A 212 -10.33 -9.71 4.07
C GLU A 212 -10.71 -11.16 3.73
N GLN A 213 -11.92 -11.58 4.10
CA GLN A 213 -12.46 -12.92 3.86
C GLN A 213 -11.58 -14.04 4.48
N ASP A 214 -11.37 -15.15 3.75
CA ASP A 214 -10.74 -16.37 4.28
C ASP A 214 -9.20 -16.32 4.30
N LEU A 215 -8.58 -15.31 3.69
CA LEU A 215 -7.12 -15.16 3.62
C LEU A 215 -6.61 -14.24 4.73
N THR A 216 -6.02 -14.85 5.75
CA THR A 216 -5.55 -14.17 6.96
C THR A 216 -4.11 -13.67 6.88
N ARG A 217 -3.37 -13.96 5.80
CA ARG A 217 -1.97 -13.55 5.64
C ARG A 217 -1.50 -13.63 4.19
N LEU A 218 -0.39 -12.94 3.89
CA LEU A 218 0.34 -13.12 2.63
C LEU A 218 0.85 -14.56 2.48
N PRO A 219 1.10 -15.04 1.23
CA PRO A 219 1.67 -16.37 1.00
C PRO A 219 2.98 -16.58 1.77
N GLN A 220 3.21 -17.80 2.29
CA GLN A 220 4.40 -18.10 3.09
C GLN A 220 5.72 -17.77 2.38
N SER A 221 5.80 -18.01 1.07
CA SER A 221 6.98 -17.64 0.27
C SER A 221 7.23 -16.14 0.26
N SER A 222 6.18 -15.32 0.23
CA SER A 222 6.30 -13.86 0.33
C SER A 222 6.71 -13.41 1.72
N LEU A 223 6.16 -14.03 2.77
CA LEU A 223 6.58 -13.76 4.15
C LEU A 223 8.06 -14.09 4.36
N ASN A 224 8.55 -15.20 3.81
CA ASN A 224 9.97 -15.56 3.87
C ASN A 224 10.86 -14.50 3.19
N THR A 225 10.44 -14.01 2.02
CA THR A 225 11.12 -12.90 1.32
C THR A 225 11.17 -11.63 2.16
N ILE A 226 10.02 -11.22 2.72
CA ILE A 226 9.90 -10.03 3.57
C ILE A 226 10.81 -10.16 4.80
N ASN A 227 10.82 -11.32 5.45
CA ASN A 227 11.68 -11.60 6.59
C ASN A 227 13.18 -11.56 6.23
N ALA A 228 13.55 -12.03 5.03
CA ALA A 228 14.94 -12.01 4.56
C ALA A 228 15.48 -10.58 4.34
N ILE A 229 14.60 -9.61 4.05
CA ILE A 229 14.97 -8.19 3.92
C ILE A 229 15.32 -7.56 5.29
N GLY A 230 14.71 -8.04 6.37
CA GLY A 230 15.05 -7.68 7.74
C GLY A 230 14.57 -6.31 8.23
N ASN A 231 14.23 -5.37 7.34
CA ASN A 231 13.73 -4.01 7.71
C ASN A 231 12.20 -3.91 7.84
N ILE A 232 11.48 -5.03 7.85
CA ILE A 232 10.01 -5.05 7.79
C ILE A 232 9.45 -5.86 8.96
N GLN A 233 8.64 -5.21 9.81
CA GLN A 233 7.85 -5.84 10.86
C GLN A 233 6.45 -6.14 10.34
N ILE A 234 6.04 -7.40 10.41
CA ILE A 234 4.73 -7.85 9.91
C ILE A 234 3.74 -7.90 11.07
N HIS A 235 2.59 -7.26 10.88
CA HIS A 235 1.49 -7.21 11.82
C HIS A 235 0.25 -7.82 11.19
N ASP A 236 -0.18 -8.99 11.68
CA ASP A 236 -1.41 -9.61 11.22
C ASP A 236 -2.62 -8.93 11.87
N THR A 237 -3.40 -8.19 11.09
CA THR A 237 -4.56 -7.43 11.59
C THR A 237 -5.83 -7.97 11.00
N SER A 238 -6.67 -8.56 11.86
CA SER A 238 -8.04 -8.95 11.50
C SER A 238 -9.05 -8.09 12.24
N ILE A 239 -10.25 -7.94 11.67
CA ILE A 239 -11.41 -7.32 12.33
C ILE A 239 -11.61 -7.91 13.73
N THR A 240 -11.48 -9.22 13.88
CA THR A 240 -11.64 -9.92 15.17
C THR A 240 -10.56 -9.53 16.19
N LEU A 241 -9.30 -9.41 15.77
CA LEU A 241 -8.20 -9.02 16.66
C LEU A 241 -8.38 -7.57 17.12
N GLU A 242 -8.63 -6.66 16.18
CA GLU A 242 -8.88 -5.24 16.44
C GLU A 242 -10.06 -5.02 17.38
N LYS A 243 -11.14 -5.79 17.22
CA LYS A 243 -12.29 -5.74 18.12
C LYS A 243 -11.93 -6.13 19.55
N ARG A 244 -11.09 -7.17 19.74
CA ARG A 244 -10.62 -7.53 21.09
C ARG A 244 -9.74 -6.43 21.70
N ILE A 245 -8.87 -5.81 20.90
CA ILE A 245 -8.05 -4.68 21.35
C ILE A 245 -8.95 -3.50 21.76
N PHE A 246 -9.94 -3.16 20.94
CA PHE A 246 -10.93 -2.13 21.23
C PHE A 246 -11.64 -2.37 22.58
N ILE A 247 -12.21 -3.56 22.79
CA ILE A 247 -12.92 -3.90 24.03
C ILE A 247 -12.03 -3.70 25.28
N ASN A 248 -10.74 -4.02 25.17
CA ASN A 248 -9.80 -3.91 26.29
C ASN A 248 -9.22 -2.51 26.50
N GLN A 249 -9.03 -1.71 25.45
CA GLN A 249 -8.20 -0.49 25.50
C GLN A 249 -8.97 0.82 25.18
N ALA A 250 -10.15 0.74 24.56
CA ALA A 250 -10.84 1.94 24.07
C ALA A 250 -11.21 2.94 25.19
N LYS A 251 -11.52 2.44 26.39
CA LYS A 251 -11.90 3.28 27.54
C LYS A 251 -10.79 4.23 28.03
N ASN A 252 -9.53 3.90 27.74
CA ASN A 252 -8.34 4.68 28.12
C ASN A 252 -7.84 5.59 26.98
N ASN A 253 -8.57 5.68 25.86
CA ASN A 253 -8.17 6.43 24.66
C ASN A 253 -6.86 5.95 23.99
N GLU A 254 -6.43 4.74 24.32
CA GLU A 254 -5.20 4.11 23.81
C GLU A 254 -5.41 3.33 22.51
N PHE A 255 -6.67 3.17 22.07
CA PHE A 255 -6.97 2.44 20.86
C PHE A 255 -6.40 3.16 19.62
N ARG A 256 -5.54 2.46 18.87
CA ARG A 256 -4.95 2.91 17.61
C ARG A 256 -5.12 1.80 16.60
N SER A 257 -6.07 1.96 15.69
CA SER A 257 -6.45 0.92 14.74
C SER A 257 -5.85 1.16 13.35
N PRO A 258 -5.01 0.23 12.85
CA PRO A 258 -4.64 0.17 11.44
C PRO A 258 -5.85 0.12 10.48
N ILE A 259 -6.94 -0.56 10.85
CA ILE A 259 -8.17 -0.60 10.05
C ILE A 259 -8.81 0.78 9.95
N TYR A 260 -8.88 1.55 11.05
CA TYR A 260 -9.38 2.92 11.03
C TYR A 260 -8.57 3.83 10.10
N GLN A 261 -7.24 3.78 10.19
CA GLN A 261 -6.35 4.55 9.30
C GLN A 261 -6.58 4.20 7.83
N ARG A 262 -6.67 2.91 7.51
CA ARG A 262 -7.03 2.43 6.17
C ARG A 262 -8.39 2.97 5.72
N ASN A 263 -9.40 2.93 6.57
CA ASN A 263 -10.75 3.39 6.23
C ASN A 263 -10.78 4.91 5.99
N LEU A 264 -9.99 5.69 6.72
CA LEU A 264 -9.78 7.11 6.43
C LEU A 264 -9.08 7.32 5.08
N LEU A 265 -8.00 6.59 4.79
CA LEU A 265 -7.30 6.69 3.51
C LEU A 265 -8.21 6.30 2.34
N GLN A 266 -9.11 5.34 2.55
CA GLN A 266 -10.09 4.92 1.55
C GLN A 266 -11.14 6.00 1.28
N ARG A 267 -11.61 6.69 2.32
CA ARG A 267 -12.66 7.70 2.23
C ARG A 267 -12.15 9.08 1.82
N LEU A 268 -11.08 9.55 2.47
CA LEU A 268 -10.56 10.92 2.37
C LEU A 268 -9.31 11.03 1.48
N GLY A 269 -8.80 9.91 0.97
CA GLY A 269 -7.58 9.89 0.18
C GLY A 269 -6.33 10.16 1.02
N ARG A 270 -5.34 10.79 0.40
CA ARG A 270 -4.04 11.08 1.03
C ARG A 270 -4.20 11.98 2.25
N LYS A 271 -3.27 11.85 3.20
CA LYS A 271 -3.24 12.68 4.42
C LYS A 271 -3.04 14.15 4.05
N HIS A 272 -4.03 14.98 4.34
CA HIS A 272 -3.94 16.43 4.27
C HIS A 272 -4.81 17.05 5.37
N CYS A 273 -4.37 18.11 6.03
CA CYS A 273 -5.16 18.74 7.08
C CYS A 273 -6.41 19.40 6.49
N ALA A 274 -7.59 19.01 6.94
CA ALA A 274 -8.87 19.57 6.47
C ALA A 274 -9.00 21.09 6.72
N LEU A 275 -8.24 21.65 7.67
CA LEU A 275 -8.38 23.04 8.10
C LEU A 275 -7.33 23.99 7.52
N CYS A 276 -6.14 23.49 7.16
CA CYS A 276 -5.04 24.32 6.66
C CYS A 276 -4.34 23.77 5.42
N GLY A 277 -4.79 22.65 4.86
CA GLY A 277 -4.20 22.05 3.66
C GLY A 277 -2.79 21.49 3.84
N CYS A 278 -2.21 21.47 5.05
CA CYS A 278 -0.91 20.86 5.30
C CYS A 278 -0.89 19.40 4.81
N GLU A 279 0.07 19.05 3.96
CA GLU A 279 0.17 17.71 3.33
C GLU A 279 1.32 16.86 3.88
N ILE A 280 2.04 17.33 4.91
CA ILE A 280 3.17 16.61 5.54
C ILE A 280 2.64 15.38 6.32
N PRO A 281 2.76 14.14 5.80
CA PRO A 281 2.06 12.98 6.36
C PRO A 281 2.47 12.65 7.81
N GLU A 282 3.73 12.93 8.17
CA GLU A 282 4.32 12.63 9.47
C GLU A 282 3.69 13.41 10.63
N ILE A 283 3.11 14.59 10.36
CA ILE A 283 2.45 15.42 11.38
C ILE A 283 0.93 15.38 11.26
N ILE A 284 0.39 14.57 10.35
CA ILE A 284 -1.05 14.43 10.14
C ILE A 284 -1.56 13.15 10.82
N GLN A 285 -2.62 13.33 11.59
CA GLN A 285 -3.26 12.29 12.38
C GLN A 285 -4.73 12.15 11.99
N GLY A 286 -5.24 10.93 12.10
CA GLY A 286 -6.66 10.64 11.91
C GLY A 286 -7.41 10.95 13.20
N ALA A 287 -8.04 12.11 13.26
CA ALA A 287 -8.81 12.57 14.42
C ALA A 287 -10.20 11.97 14.39
N HIS A 288 -10.63 11.31 15.47
CA HIS A 288 -12.01 10.83 15.61
C HIS A 288 -12.96 12.00 15.91
N VAL A 289 -14.09 12.06 15.21
CA VAL A 289 -15.12 13.08 15.48
C VAL A 289 -15.85 12.74 16.78
N TRP A 290 -16.49 11.57 16.84
CA TRP A 290 -17.00 10.99 18.07
C TRP A 290 -15.91 10.13 18.70
N GLY A 291 -15.45 10.54 19.89
CA GLY A 291 -14.24 10.00 20.49
C GLY A 291 -14.36 8.51 20.84
N VAL A 292 -13.29 7.75 20.63
CA VAL A 292 -13.27 6.30 20.88
C VAL A 292 -13.64 5.95 22.32
N ALA A 293 -13.16 6.73 23.29
CA ALA A 293 -13.50 6.53 24.69
C ALA A 293 -14.99 6.83 24.99
N GLU A 294 -15.61 7.75 24.26
CA GLU A 294 -17.03 8.08 24.38
C GLU A 294 -17.89 6.93 23.80
N ILE A 295 -17.54 6.45 22.60
CA ILE A 295 -18.15 5.27 21.97
C ILE A 295 -18.09 4.06 22.90
N ALA A 296 -16.93 3.80 23.51
CA ALA A 296 -16.74 2.64 24.39
C ALA A 296 -17.63 2.70 25.65
N ARG A 297 -17.96 3.90 26.13
CA ARG A 297 -18.78 4.15 27.32
C ARG A 297 -20.28 4.24 27.03
N ASP A 298 -20.69 4.28 25.77
CA ASP A 298 -22.11 4.38 25.40
C ASP A 298 -22.86 3.07 25.72
N ASP A 299 -23.86 3.08 26.59
CA ASP A 299 -24.55 1.84 26.97
C ASP A 299 -25.68 1.42 26.01
N HIS A 300 -25.98 2.21 24.98
CA HIS A 300 -27.05 1.91 24.01
C HIS A 300 -26.62 0.96 22.90
N PHE A 301 -25.30 0.85 22.66
CA PHE A 301 -24.75 0.03 21.58
C PHE A 301 -24.06 -1.22 22.10
N SER A 302 -24.19 -2.32 21.35
CA SER A 302 -23.37 -3.52 21.57
C SER A 302 -21.90 -3.25 21.20
N ASP A 303 -20.98 -4.06 21.73
CA ASP A 303 -19.55 -3.95 21.42
C ASP A 303 -19.26 -4.05 19.91
N ASP A 304 -20.07 -4.78 19.17
CA ASP A 304 -19.99 -4.90 17.71
C ASP A 304 -20.27 -3.56 17.02
N ILE A 305 -21.35 -2.89 17.42
CA ILE A 305 -21.74 -1.60 16.85
C ILE A 305 -20.74 -0.52 17.26
N LYS A 306 -20.33 -0.51 18.55
CA LYS A 306 -19.28 0.38 19.05
C LYS A 306 -17.98 0.25 18.26
N PHE A 307 -17.54 -0.99 18.05
CA PHE A 307 -16.33 -1.25 17.28
C PHE A 307 -16.46 -0.73 15.85
N ASN A 308 -17.59 -0.97 15.18
CA ASN A 308 -17.85 -0.44 13.83
C ASN A 308 -17.76 1.08 13.77
N HIS A 309 -18.27 1.80 14.77
CA HIS A 309 -18.13 3.25 14.87
C HIS A 309 -16.68 3.69 15.10
N ALA A 310 -15.93 2.96 15.93
CA ALA A 310 -14.54 3.27 16.25
C ALA A 310 -13.58 3.10 15.06
N ILE A 311 -13.89 2.20 14.12
CA ILE A 311 -13.09 1.99 12.91
C ILE A 311 -13.66 2.69 11.67
N SER A 312 -14.80 3.38 11.76
CA SER A 312 -15.46 3.98 10.61
C SER A 312 -14.65 5.15 10.04
N GLY A 313 -14.39 5.16 8.73
CA GLY A 313 -13.79 6.32 8.06
C GLY A 313 -14.70 7.57 8.08
N GLU A 314 -16.01 7.39 8.22
CA GLU A 314 -16.98 8.49 8.37
C GLU A 314 -16.88 9.16 9.76
N ASN A 315 -16.26 8.49 10.75
CA ASN A 315 -16.05 9.04 12.08
C ASN A 315 -14.71 9.77 12.23
N GLY A 316 -14.17 10.33 11.15
CA GLY A 316 -12.87 10.96 11.26
C GLY A 316 -12.48 11.94 10.17
N LEU A 317 -11.38 12.63 10.47
CA LEU A 317 -10.77 13.68 9.67
C LEU A 317 -9.24 13.54 9.70
N TRP A 318 -8.59 13.98 8.64
CA TRP A 318 -7.17 14.26 8.67
C TRP A 318 -6.92 15.66 9.25
N LEU A 319 -6.18 15.73 10.37
CA LEU A 319 -5.78 16.99 11.00
C LEU A 319 -4.27 16.99 11.25
N CYS A 320 -3.60 18.12 11.01
CA CYS A 320 -2.22 18.27 11.45
C CYS A 320 -2.15 18.31 12.98
N GLN A 321 -0.96 18.08 13.54
CA GLN A 321 -0.76 17.99 15.00
C GLN A 321 -1.34 19.18 15.78
N ASN A 322 -1.24 20.40 15.24
CA ASN A 322 -1.79 21.59 15.89
C ASN A 322 -3.33 21.57 15.91
N HIS A 323 -3.97 21.42 14.75
CA HIS A 323 -5.43 21.37 14.66
C HIS A 323 -6.02 20.18 15.40
N HIS A 324 -5.34 19.03 15.37
CA HIS A 324 -5.76 17.85 16.11
C HIS A 324 -5.77 18.12 17.62
N LYS A 325 -4.68 18.68 18.16
CA LYS A 325 -4.60 19.04 19.58
C LYS A 325 -5.67 20.07 19.98
N LEU A 326 -5.90 21.07 19.14
CA LEU A 326 -6.92 22.10 19.38
C LEU A 326 -8.33 21.50 19.35
N PHE A 327 -8.61 20.57 18.44
CA PHE A 327 -9.89 19.87 18.34
C PHE A 327 -10.14 18.95 19.54
N ASP A 328 -9.15 18.14 19.93
CA ASP A 328 -9.21 17.27 21.10
C ASP A 328 -9.31 18.04 22.43
N SER A 329 -8.71 19.23 22.48
CA SER A 329 -8.75 20.11 23.66
C SER A 329 -9.92 21.09 23.63
N HIS A 330 -10.82 20.98 22.64
CA HIS A 330 -12.04 21.79 22.50
C HIS A 330 -11.80 23.29 22.27
N TYR A 331 -10.61 23.66 21.81
CA TYR A 331 -10.35 24.98 21.25
C TYR A 331 -10.90 25.13 19.82
N LEU A 332 -11.22 24.01 19.17
CA LEU A 332 -11.92 23.93 17.89
C LEU A 332 -13.07 22.93 17.98
N SER A 333 -14.18 23.25 17.32
CA SER A 333 -15.30 22.34 17.07
C SER A 333 -15.95 22.67 15.71
N PHE A 334 -16.99 21.95 15.34
CA PHE A 334 -17.73 22.18 14.09
C PHE A 334 -19.23 22.24 14.37
N ASN A 335 -19.93 23.17 13.70
CA ASN A 335 -21.39 23.14 13.67
C ASN A 335 -21.89 22.10 12.64
N MET A 336 -23.21 21.88 12.58
CA MET A 336 -23.80 20.89 11.67
C MET A 336 -23.64 21.21 10.18
N ASP A 337 -23.29 22.44 9.83
CA ASP A 337 -22.98 22.89 8.47
C ASP A 337 -21.48 22.76 8.16
N GLY A 338 -20.66 22.32 9.12
CA GLY A 338 -19.22 22.16 8.98
C GLY A 338 -18.40 23.43 9.26
N HIS A 339 -19.03 24.54 9.67
CA HIS A 339 -18.31 25.75 10.07
C HIS A 339 -17.52 25.54 11.35
N ILE A 340 -16.31 26.09 11.37
CA ILE A 340 -15.42 26.01 12.53
C ILE A 340 -15.95 26.90 13.65
N LEU A 341 -15.99 26.34 14.85
CA LEU A 341 -16.39 26.99 16.08
C LEU A 341 -15.20 27.11 17.02
N VAL A 342 -15.07 28.26 17.67
CA VAL A 342 -14.08 28.54 18.72
C VAL A 342 -14.75 29.12 19.97
N PRO A 343 -14.20 28.92 21.17
CA PRO A 343 -14.75 29.55 22.38
C PRO A 343 -14.80 31.08 22.26
N SER A 344 -15.91 31.68 22.70
CA SER A 344 -16.12 33.13 22.61
C SER A 344 -15.24 33.92 23.57
N ASN A 345 -14.74 33.27 24.62
CA ASN A 345 -13.92 33.85 25.68
C ASN A 345 -12.41 33.57 25.50
N LEU A 346 -11.95 33.22 24.30
CA LEU A 346 -10.52 33.07 24.03
C LEU A 346 -9.76 34.37 24.29
N ARG A 347 -8.54 34.26 24.82
CA ARG A 347 -7.61 35.39 24.84
C ARG A 347 -7.32 35.82 23.41
N THR A 348 -7.14 37.12 23.20
CA THR A 348 -6.93 37.69 21.87
C THR A 348 -5.78 37.02 21.13
N GLU A 349 -4.67 36.75 21.82
CA GLU A 349 -3.47 36.08 21.27
C GLU A 349 -3.76 34.64 20.83
N ASP A 350 -4.49 33.87 21.63
CA ASP A 350 -4.87 32.48 21.29
C ASP A 350 -5.79 32.46 20.06
N GLY A 351 -6.75 33.39 20.01
CA GLY A 351 -7.65 33.53 18.85
C GLY A 351 -6.92 33.98 17.58
N GLN A 352 -5.92 34.86 17.70
CA GLN A 352 -5.05 35.25 16.58
C GLN A 352 -4.22 34.08 16.08
N PHE A 353 -3.64 33.28 16.98
CA PHE A 353 -2.90 32.07 16.61
C PHE A 353 -3.78 31.09 15.84
N ILE A 354 -4.98 30.77 16.36
CA ILE A 354 -5.90 29.83 15.70
C ILE A 354 -6.27 30.31 14.30
N ARG A 355 -6.57 31.60 14.12
CA ARG A 355 -6.82 32.20 12.79
C ARG A 355 -5.60 32.07 11.89
N ALA A 356 -4.42 32.42 12.37
CA ALA A 356 -3.19 32.43 11.58
C ALA A 356 -2.80 31.05 11.04
N ILE A 357 -3.11 29.97 11.77
CA ILE A 357 -2.80 28.60 11.34
C ILE A 357 -3.94 27.93 10.56
N THR A 358 -5.11 28.55 10.45
CA THR A 358 -6.30 27.96 9.82
C THR A 358 -6.58 28.69 8.50
N GLN A 359 -6.84 27.96 7.43
CA GLN A 359 -7.08 28.54 6.09
C GLN A 359 -8.55 28.44 5.66
N ASN A 360 -9.27 27.44 6.14
CA ASN A 360 -10.67 27.23 5.80
C ASN A 360 -11.57 27.61 6.98
N GLU A 361 -12.70 28.27 6.74
CA GLU A 361 -13.71 28.57 7.77
C GLU A 361 -14.71 27.42 7.97
N SER A 362 -14.73 26.44 7.07
CA SER A 362 -15.60 25.28 7.11
C SER A 362 -14.95 24.04 6.48
N LEU A 363 -15.44 22.87 6.86
CA LEU A 363 -15.08 21.61 6.21
C LEU A 363 -15.63 21.54 4.77
N ASP A 364 -14.94 20.79 3.91
CA ASP A 364 -15.39 20.53 2.54
C ASP A 364 -16.71 19.74 2.52
N ASN A 365 -17.58 20.03 1.56
CA ASN A 365 -18.84 19.30 1.34
C ASN A 365 -18.65 17.80 1.13
N GLN A 366 -17.52 17.37 0.55
CA GLN A 366 -17.18 15.95 0.38
C GLN A 366 -16.99 15.23 1.72
N ILE A 367 -16.55 15.96 2.75
CA ILE A 367 -16.42 15.46 4.12
C ILE A 367 -17.79 15.42 4.81
N MET A 368 -18.66 16.40 4.52
CA MET A 368 -19.95 16.63 5.18
C MET A 368 -21.07 15.68 4.71
N THR A 369 -20.79 14.38 4.66
CA THR A 369 -21.79 13.34 4.39
C THR A 369 -22.82 13.24 5.52
N GLU A 370 -23.97 12.61 5.28
CA GLU A 370 -24.99 12.39 6.32
C GLU A 370 -24.46 11.51 7.47
N ASN A 371 -23.62 10.52 7.17
CA ASN A 371 -22.98 9.69 8.19
C ASN A 371 -21.98 10.49 9.03
N PHE A 372 -21.19 11.35 8.40
CA PHE A 372 -20.26 12.24 9.11
C PHE A 372 -21.01 13.22 10.02
N LYS A 373 -22.09 13.85 9.51
CA LYS A 373 -22.96 14.72 10.30
C LYS A 373 -23.55 13.98 11.49
N TRP A 374 -23.92 12.70 11.33
CA TRP A 374 -24.37 11.89 12.46
C TRP A 374 -23.29 11.77 13.56
N TYR A 375 -22.04 11.46 13.23
CA TYR A 375 -20.95 11.44 14.22
C TYR A 375 -20.71 12.81 14.87
N LEU A 376 -20.78 13.88 14.07
CA LEU A 376 -20.68 15.23 14.58
C LEU A 376 -21.80 15.55 15.57
N SER A 377 -23.03 15.11 15.31
CA SER A 377 -24.14 15.23 16.26
C SER A 377 -23.88 14.48 17.56
N GLN A 378 -23.28 13.28 17.51
CA GLN A 378 -22.94 12.52 18.71
C GLN A 378 -21.93 13.28 19.58
N ARG A 379 -20.86 13.80 18.96
CA ARG A 379 -19.88 14.68 19.64
C ARG A 379 -20.56 15.94 20.22
N ASN A 380 -21.43 16.56 19.43
CA ASN A 380 -22.06 17.82 19.79
C ASN A 380 -23.08 17.70 20.91
N ASN A 381 -23.70 16.52 21.09
CA ASN A 381 -24.63 16.26 22.19
C ASN A 381 -23.92 16.04 23.54
N ILE A 382 -22.63 15.69 23.53
CA ILE A 382 -21.86 15.43 24.76
C ILE A 382 -21.40 16.74 25.41
N ARG A 383 -21.45 17.88 24.69
CA ARG A 383 -20.90 19.16 25.15
C ARG A 383 -21.78 20.35 24.83
N ASP A 384 -21.70 21.36 25.67
CA ASP A 384 -22.33 22.64 25.42
C ASP A 384 -21.43 23.56 24.58
N TYR A 385 -21.91 23.92 23.40
CA TYR A 385 -21.26 24.87 22.48
C TYR A 385 -21.96 26.24 22.45
N SER A 386 -22.86 26.53 23.39
CA SER A 386 -23.58 27.81 23.50
C SER A 386 -22.64 29.02 23.59
N HIS A 387 -21.47 28.84 24.19
CA HIS A 387 -20.44 29.87 24.34
C HIS A 387 -19.39 29.86 23.23
N TYR A 388 -19.67 29.22 22.09
CA TYR A 388 -18.78 29.23 20.93
C TYR A 388 -19.29 30.20 19.87
N GLN A 389 -18.35 30.75 19.11
CA GLN A 389 -18.62 31.60 17.96
C GLN A 389 -17.97 31.00 16.72
N ARG A 390 -18.47 31.37 15.54
CA ARG A 390 -17.84 30.99 14.27
C ARG A 390 -16.45 31.61 14.19
N LEU A 391 -15.47 30.81 13.78
CA LEU A 391 -14.17 31.34 13.39
C LEU A 391 -14.36 32.10 12.06
N VAL A 392 -13.98 33.37 12.07
CA VAL A 392 -13.87 34.21 10.88
C VAL A 392 -12.38 34.51 10.71
N ILE A 393 -11.85 34.25 9.51
CA ILE A 393 -10.41 34.34 9.20
C ILE A 393 -10.04 35.73 8.70
#